data_AF-A0A353YWV2-F1
#
_entry.id   AF-A0A353YWV2-F1
#
_cell.length_a   1.000
_cell.length_b   1.000
_cell.length_c   1.000
_cell.angle_alpha   90.00
_cell.angle_beta   90.00
_cell.angle_gamma   90.00
#
_symmetry.space_group_name_H-M   'P 1'
#
loop_
_entity.id
_entity.type
_entity.pdbx_description
1 polymer ?
#
loop_
_entity_poly.entity_id
_entity_poly.type
_entity_poly.pdbx_seq_one_letter_code
_entity_poly.pdbx_strand_id
1 'polypeptide(L)'
;MEISKKVAKEQLEKLLDYYDYEYKDLDDMSKKYADKILKSIMKGRVEVSDTGEIKHFLKYPLGNNKDIKELTYGHMKGIHKQEMDEYGADSHNAKGQALMGALCGRGLSIIEELEGPDLSVVENLGILLLGL
;
A
#
# COMPACT_ATOMS: atom_id res chain seq x y z
N MET A 1 -9.37 8.16 -13.95
CA MET A 1 -9.80 9.49 -13.49
C MET A 1 -8.62 10.10 -12.76
N GLU A 2 -8.13 11.27 -13.19
CA GLU A 2 -6.98 11.92 -12.54
C GLU A 2 -7.51 12.88 -11.49
N ILE A 3 -7.06 12.74 -10.23
CA ILE A 3 -7.48 13.61 -9.13
C ILE A 3 -6.42 14.68 -8.87
N SER A 4 -6.87 15.84 -8.37
CA SER A 4 -5.96 16.97 -8.14
C SER A 4 -4.89 16.64 -7.12
N LYS A 5 -3.70 17.24 -7.27
CA LYS A 5 -2.59 17.08 -6.32
C LYS A 5 -2.99 17.46 -4.88
N LYS A 6 -3.89 18.43 -4.71
CA LYS A 6 -4.39 18.84 -3.39
C LYS A 6 -5.17 17.71 -2.72
N VAL A 7 -6.16 17.15 -3.41
CA VAL A 7 -6.96 16.01 -2.91
C VAL A 7 -6.08 14.78 -2.64
N ALA A 8 -5.11 14.53 -3.51
CA ALA A 8 -4.20 13.41 -3.32
C ALA A 8 -3.31 13.58 -2.08
N LYS A 9 -2.89 14.81 -1.76
CA LYS A 9 -2.16 15.10 -0.52
C LYS A 9 -3.03 14.88 0.71
N GLU A 10 -4.26 15.39 0.69
CA GLU A 10 -5.22 15.19 1.80
C GLU A 10 -5.45 13.69 2.07
N GLN A 11 -5.51 12.85 1.03
CA GLN A 11 -5.61 11.40 1.20
C GLN A 11 -4.34 10.75 1.76
N LEU A 12 -3.16 11.20 1.31
CA LEU A 12 -1.90 10.73 1.88
C LEU A 12 -1.75 11.15 3.35
N GLU A 13 -2.15 12.37 3.69
CA GLU A 13 -2.16 12.88 5.07
C GLU A 13 -3.06 12.01 5.96
N LYS A 14 -4.28 11.63 5.52
CA LYS A 14 -5.14 10.69 6.25
C LYS A 14 -4.47 9.34 6.55
N LEU A 15 -3.69 8.82 5.61
CA LEU A 15 -2.93 7.58 5.82
C LEU A 15 -1.86 7.76 6.89
N LEU A 16 -1.10 8.85 6.84
CA LEU A 16 -0.03 9.12 7.80
C LEU A 16 -0.59 9.44 9.20
N ASP A 17 -1.64 10.27 9.28
CA ASP A 17 -2.32 10.64 10.50
C ASP A 17 -2.87 9.40 11.23
N TYR A 18 -3.37 8.40 10.49
CA TYR A 18 -3.84 7.15 11.09
C TYR A 18 -2.73 6.42 11.88
N TYR A 19 -1.48 6.55 11.45
CA TYR A 19 -0.31 5.95 12.10
C TYR A 19 0.44 6.94 13.01
N ASP A 20 -0.16 8.10 13.34
CA ASP A 20 0.46 9.17 14.14
C ASP A 20 1.75 9.75 13.51
N TYR A 21 1.81 9.82 12.18
CA TYR A 21 2.92 10.44 11.44
C TYR A 21 2.50 11.69 10.68
N GLU A 22 3.40 12.69 10.59
CA GLU A 22 3.30 13.74 9.60
C GLU A 22 4.33 13.54 8.48
N TYR A 23 4.02 13.99 7.26
CA TYR A 23 4.95 13.87 6.11
C TYR A 23 6.33 14.47 6.39
N LYS A 24 6.41 15.55 7.20
CA LYS A 24 7.67 16.22 7.54
C LYS A 24 8.59 15.33 8.39
N ASP A 25 8.01 14.45 9.20
CA ASP A 25 8.70 13.60 10.19
C ASP A 25 9.24 12.30 9.57
N LEU A 26 8.77 11.96 8.37
CA LEU A 26 9.26 10.81 7.60
C LEU A 26 10.75 10.97 7.24
N ASP A 27 11.48 9.86 7.27
CA ASP A 27 12.83 9.80 6.72
C ASP A 27 12.84 9.91 5.18
N ASP A 28 14.03 10.05 4.58
CA ASP A 28 14.17 10.26 3.14
C ASP A 28 13.61 9.08 2.31
N MET A 29 13.70 7.86 2.85
CA MET A 29 13.20 6.67 2.17
C MET A 29 11.68 6.67 2.16
N SER A 30 11.06 6.88 3.32
CA SER A 30 9.61 6.93 3.52
C SER A 30 9.00 8.09 2.75
N LYS A 31 9.64 9.28 2.72
CA LYS A 31 9.22 10.41 1.86
C LYS A 31 9.19 10.04 0.38
N LYS A 32 10.23 9.35 -0.10
CA LYS A 32 10.30 8.87 -1.49
C LYS A 32 9.14 7.92 -1.81
N TYR A 33 8.77 7.01 -0.91
CA TYR A 33 7.65 6.10 -1.12
C TYR A 33 6.30 6.80 -0.96
N ALA A 34 6.15 7.70 0.00
CA ALA A 34 4.98 8.56 0.17
C ALA A 34 4.70 9.38 -1.12
N ASP A 35 5.74 9.94 -1.76
CA ASP A 35 5.61 10.64 -3.05
C ASP A 35 5.17 9.73 -4.20
N LYS A 36 5.59 8.46 -4.20
CA LYS A 36 5.12 7.48 -5.18
C LYS A 36 3.66 7.10 -4.93
N ILE A 37 3.25 6.97 -3.66
CA ILE A 37 1.85 6.74 -3.28
C ILE A 37 1.00 7.94 -3.67
N LEU A 38 1.45 9.17 -3.43
CA LEU A 38 0.79 10.39 -3.89
C LEU A 38 0.52 10.34 -5.41
N LYS A 39 1.51 9.92 -6.20
CA LYS A 39 1.35 9.76 -7.66
C LYS A 39 0.33 8.67 -8.02
N SER A 40 0.27 7.59 -7.26
CA SER A 40 -0.72 6.51 -7.46
C SER A 40 -2.13 6.96 -7.11
N ILE A 41 -2.28 7.73 -6.04
CA ILE A 41 -3.53 8.40 -5.66
C ILE A 41 -3.97 9.35 -6.78
N MET A 42 -3.08 10.24 -7.24
CA MET A 42 -3.37 11.16 -8.36
C MET A 42 -3.87 10.45 -9.62
N LYS A 43 -3.32 9.26 -9.92
CA LYS A 43 -3.72 8.43 -11.06
C LYS A 43 -5.03 7.67 -10.86
N GLY A 44 -5.66 7.79 -9.69
CA GLY A 44 -6.88 7.07 -9.32
C GLY A 44 -6.66 5.57 -9.13
N ARG A 45 -5.44 5.15 -8.75
CA ARG A 45 -5.13 3.74 -8.44
C ARG A 45 -5.25 3.42 -6.97
N VAL A 46 -5.08 4.43 -6.13
CA VAL A 46 -5.17 4.30 -4.68
C VAL A 46 -6.18 5.31 -4.18
N GLU A 47 -7.04 4.88 -3.27
CA GLU A 47 -7.91 5.75 -2.49
C GLU A 47 -7.68 5.44 -1.01
N VAL A 48 -7.53 6.49 -0.21
CA VAL A 48 -7.42 6.38 1.25
C VAL A 48 -8.70 6.93 1.86
N SER A 49 -9.37 6.10 2.66
CA SER A 49 -10.57 6.49 3.40
C SER A 49 -10.24 7.40 4.59
N ASP A 50 -11.26 8.02 5.18
CA ASP A 50 -11.12 8.81 6.42
C ASP A 50 -10.64 7.98 7.62
N THR A 51 -10.72 6.64 7.52
CA THR A 51 -10.27 5.72 8.56
C THR A 51 -8.85 5.21 8.33
N GLY A 52 -8.18 5.59 7.24
CA GLY A 52 -6.86 5.06 6.87
C GLY A 52 -6.90 3.71 6.13
N GLU A 53 -8.08 3.12 5.90
CA GLU A 53 -8.23 1.98 4.97
C GLU A 53 -7.83 2.41 3.56
N ILE A 54 -7.10 1.54 2.86
CA ILE A 54 -6.56 1.82 1.52
C ILE A 54 -7.25 0.91 0.50
N LYS A 55 -7.87 1.49 -0.52
CA LYS A 55 -8.36 0.76 -1.69
C LYS A 55 -7.37 0.91 -2.84
N HIS A 56 -7.02 -0.21 -3.46
CA HIS A 56 -6.18 -0.28 -4.65
C HIS A 56 -7.00 -0.80 -5.83
N PHE A 57 -7.26 0.07 -6.79
CA PHE A 57 -7.99 -0.26 -8.01
C PHE A 57 -7.04 -0.90 -9.02
N LEU A 58 -7.27 -2.17 -9.32
CA LEU A 58 -6.42 -2.97 -10.18
C LEU A 58 -6.61 -2.58 -11.64
N LYS A 59 -5.50 -2.37 -12.34
CA LYS A 59 -5.49 -2.16 -13.79
C LYS A 59 -5.46 -3.49 -14.53
N TYR A 60 -4.84 -4.51 -13.95
CA TYR A 60 -4.70 -5.84 -14.51
C TYR A 60 -5.49 -6.84 -13.66
N PRO A 61 -6.21 -7.78 -14.30
CA PRO A 61 -6.90 -8.84 -13.55
C PRO A 61 -5.88 -9.75 -12.86
N LEU A 62 -6.26 -10.30 -11.70
CA LEU A 62 -5.46 -11.27 -10.97
C LEU A 62 -5.57 -12.63 -11.67
N GLY A 63 -4.48 -13.07 -12.29
CA GLY A 63 -4.46 -14.27 -13.12
C GLY A 63 -5.60 -14.29 -14.15
N ASN A 64 -6.45 -15.32 -14.10
CA ASN A 64 -7.63 -15.46 -14.96
C ASN A 64 -8.93 -14.88 -14.35
N ASN A 65 -8.87 -14.34 -13.13
CA ASN A 65 -10.05 -13.88 -12.41
C ASN A 65 -10.32 -12.39 -12.68
N LYS A 66 -11.18 -12.14 -13.68
CA LYS A 66 -11.59 -10.78 -14.09
C LYS A 66 -12.57 -10.11 -13.12
N ASP A 67 -13.05 -10.83 -12.11
CA ASP A 67 -14.06 -10.32 -11.18
C ASP A 67 -13.43 -9.49 -10.06
N ILE A 68 -12.15 -9.71 -9.75
CA ILE A 68 -11.43 -8.90 -8.77
C ILE A 68 -10.94 -7.63 -9.46
N LYS A 69 -11.55 -6.50 -9.10
CA LYS A 69 -11.24 -5.17 -9.64
C LYS A 69 -10.49 -4.28 -8.66
N GLU A 70 -10.48 -4.65 -7.39
CA GLU A 70 -9.83 -3.88 -6.33
C GLU A 70 -9.34 -4.79 -5.21
N LEU A 71 -8.31 -4.33 -4.51
CA LEU A 71 -7.84 -4.86 -3.25
C LEU A 71 -8.06 -3.82 -2.16
N THR A 72 -8.56 -4.24 -1.01
CA THR A 72 -8.71 -3.39 0.17
C THR A 72 -7.69 -3.81 1.21
N TYR A 73 -6.91 -2.87 1.73
CA TYR A 73 -5.95 -3.10 2.80
C TYR A 73 -6.49 -2.45 4.08
N GLY A 74 -6.78 -3.31 5.06
CA GLY A 74 -7.23 -2.88 6.38
C GLY A 74 -6.09 -2.31 7.23
N HIS A 75 -6.39 -2.10 8.50
CA HIS A 75 -5.43 -1.53 9.44
C HIS A 75 -4.37 -2.54 9.89
N MET A 76 -3.14 -2.07 10.04
CA MET A 76 -2.07 -2.87 10.63
C MET A 76 -2.39 -3.20 12.09
N LYS A 77 -2.25 -4.48 12.44
CA LYS A 77 -2.41 -5.03 13.79
C LYS A 77 -1.17 -5.87 14.09
N GLY A 78 -0.94 -6.19 15.36
CA GLY A 78 0.21 -7.00 15.75
C GLY A 78 0.32 -8.33 14.98
N ILE A 79 -0.81 -8.97 14.68
CA ILE A 79 -0.84 -10.22 13.90
C ILE A 79 -0.29 -10.06 12.47
N HIS A 80 -0.52 -8.92 11.81
CA HIS A 80 0.00 -8.68 10.46
C HIS A 80 1.53 -8.51 10.45
N LYS A 81 2.13 -8.12 11.59
CA LYS A 81 3.59 -8.04 11.70
C LYS A 81 4.24 -9.43 11.80
N GLN A 82 3.54 -10.42 12.34
CA GLN A 82 4.04 -11.79 12.46
C GLN A 82 4.22 -12.48 11.11
N GLU A 83 3.41 -12.11 10.11
CA GLU A 83 3.53 -12.58 8.72
C GLU A 83 4.87 -12.18 8.06
N MET A 84 5.64 -11.27 8.69
CA MET A 84 6.95 -10.83 8.22
C MET A 84 8.12 -11.58 8.88
N ASP A 85 7.87 -12.36 9.93
CA ASP A 85 8.90 -12.97 10.78
C ASP A 85 9.73 -14.03 10.02
N GLU A 86 9.14 -14.65 9.00
CA GLU A 86 9.80 -15.66 8.16
C GLU A 86 10.82 -15.04 7.18
N TYR A 87 10.82 -13.72 7.02
CA TYR A 87 11.68 -13.02 6.06
C TYR A 87 12.89 -12.37 6.74
N GLY A 88 14.05 -12.50 6.11
CA GLY A 88 15.30 -11.93 6.58
C GLY A 88 15.23 -10.40 6.78
N ALA A 89 16.12 -9.87 7.63
CA ALA A 89 16.19 -8.44 7.95
C ALA A 89 16.22 -7.55 6.69
N ASP A 90 16.97 -7.96 5.67
CA ASP A 90 17.20 -7.18 4.45
C ASP A 90 16.12 -7.35 3.38
N SER A 91 15.15 -8.25 3.57
CA SER A 91 14.13 -8.62 2.58
C SER A 91 12.94 -7.65 2.56
N HIS A 92 13.20 -6.35 2.41
CA HIS A 92 12.19 -5.28 2.49
C HIS A 92 11.00 -5.48 1.53
N ASN A 93 11.26 -5.91 0.29
CA ASN A 93 10.19 -6.15 -0.68
C ASN A 93 9.32 -7.34 -0.26
N ALA A 94 9.93 -8.44 0.16
CA ALA A 94 9.19 -9.64 0.57
C ALA A 94 8.37 -9.37 1.84
N LYS A 95 8.95 -8.65 2.81
CA LYS A 95 8.22 -8.19 4.00
C LYS A 95 7.07 -7.26 3.65
N GLY A 96 7.30 -6.32 2.74
CA GLY A 96 6.27 -5.42 2.25
C GLY A 96 5.13 -6.20 1.60
N GLN A 97 5.43 -7.15 0.72
CA GLN A 97 4.44 -7.99 0.06
C GLN A 97 3.67 -8.88 1.05
N ALA A 98 4.37 -9.50 2.02
CA ALA A 98 3.75 -10.30 3.07
C ALA A 98 2.79 -9.46 3.92
N LEU A 99 3.22 -8.28 4.36
CA LEU A 99 2.39 -7.32 5.07
C LEU A 99 1.15 -6.95 4.26
N MET A 100 1.31 -6.56 2.98
CA MET A 100 0.19 -6.17 2.14
C MET A 100 -0.79 -7.33 1.88
N GLY A 101 -0.29 -8.56 1.72
CA GLY A 101 -1.09 -9.78 1.62
C GLY A 101 -1.89 -10.07 2.89
N ALA A 102 -1.30 -9.82 4.06
CA ALA A 102 -1.97 -9.91 5.35
C ALA A 102 -3.06 -8.85 5.50
N LEU A 103 -2.75 -7.59 5.15
CA LEU A 103 -3.68 -6.46 5.25
C LEU A 103 -4.90 -6.61 4.33
N CYS A 104 -4.77 -7.31 3.20
CA CYS A 104 -5.90 -7.60 2.32
C CYS A 104 -6.67 -8.88 2.65
N GLY A 105 -6.26 -9.61 3.70
CA GLY A 105 -6.94 -10.81 4.19
C GLY A 105 -6.89 -12.00 3.22
N ARG A 106 -5.98 -11.98 2.24
CA ARG A 106 -5.86 -13.01 1.19
C ARG A 106 -4.49 -13.70 1.16
N GLY A 107 -3.55 -13.25 1.99
CA GLY A 107 -2.20 -13.81 2.07
C GLY A 107 -1.31 -13.39 0.91
N LEU A 108 -0.08 -13.90 0.88
CA LEU A 108 0.94 -13.51 -0.12
C LEU A 108 0.57 -13.92 -1.55
N SER A 109 -0.16 -15.01 -1.75
CA SER A 109 -0.47 -15.54 -3.09
C SER A 109 -1.19 -14.52 -3.98
N ILE A 110 -2.04 -13.66 -3.40
CA ILE A 110 -2.75 -12.63 -4.17
C ILE A 110 -1.79 -11.54 -4.68
N ILE A 111 -0.69 -11.31 -3.95
CA ILE A 111 0.32 -10.32 -4.29
C ILE A 111 1.24 -10.86 -5.38
N GLU A 112 1.55 -12.15 -5.36
CA GLU A 112 2.34 -12.84 -6.39
C GLU A 112 1.64 -12.84 -7.77
N GLU A 113 0.31 -12.73 -7.78
CA GLU A 113 -0.49 -12.61 -9.01
C GLU A 113 -0.51 -11.18 -9.59
N LEU A 114 0.00 -10.18 -8.87
CA LEU A 114 0.02 -8.80 -9.35
C LEU A 114 1.14 -8.57 -10.36
N GLU A 115 0.84 -7.78 -11.39
CA GLU A 115 1.82 -7.45 -12.42
C GLU A 115 1.97 -5.95 -12.64
N GLY A 116 3.19 -5.57 -13.05
CA GLY A 116 3.54 -4.25 -13.54
C GLY A 116 3.10 -3.11 -12.61
N PRO A 117 2.26 -2.17 -13.10
CA PRO A 117 1.73 -1.06 -12.30
C PRO A 117 1.11 -1.42 -10.96
N ASP A 118 0.40 -2.55 -10.86
CA ASP A 118 -0.36 -2.90 -9.66
C ASP A 118 0.56 -3.52 -8.60
N LEU A 119 1.51 -4.36 -9.03
CA LEU A 119 2.60 -4.84 -8.17
C LEU A 119 3.40 -3.66 -7.61
N SER A 120 3.75 -2.68 -8.46
CA SER A 120 4.50 -1.51 -8.01
C SER A 120 3.73 -0.68 -6.98
N VAL A 121 2.41 -0.58 -7.06
CA VAL A 121 1.60 0.10 -6.03
C VAL A 121 1.74 -0.62 -4.70
N VAL A 122 1.61 -1.94 -4.70
CA VAL A 122 1.75 -2.78 -3.50
C VAL A 122 3.13 -2.65 -2.88
N GLU A 123 4.19 -2.74 -3.67
CA GLU A 123 5.57 -2.63 -3.16
C GLU A 123 5.81 -1.26 -2.52
N ASN A 124 5.34 -0.18 -3.15
CA ASN A 124 5.51 1.16 -2.59
C ASN A 124 4.67 1.36 -1.32
N LEU A 125 3.47 0.76 -1.24
CA LEU A 125 2.65 0.80 -0.03
C LEU A 125 3.31 0.00 1.09
N GLY A 126 3.74 -1.22 0.79
CA GLY A 126 4.40 -2.09 1.76
C GLY A 126 5.65 -1.44 2.34
N ILE A 127 6.52 -0.87 1.50
CA ILE A 127 7.74 -0.22 1.99
C ILE A 127 7.41 1.05 2.79
N LEU A 128 6.42 1.85 2.37
CA LEU A 128 5.98 3.00 3.17
C LEU A 128 5.52 2.55 4.55
N LEU A 129 4.62 1.56 4.63
CA LEU A 129 4.06 1.07 5.89
C LEU A 129 5.09 0.38 6.79
N LEU A 130 6.16 -0.17 6.24
CA LEU A 130 7.28 -0.70 7.02
C LEU A 130 8.14 0.41 7.66
N GLY A 131 8.13 1.61 7.07
CA GLY A 131 8.84 2.79 7.55
C GLY A 131 8.06 3.64 8.55
N LEU A 132 6.77 3.32 8.77
CA LEU A 132 5.91 3.91 9.80
C LEU A 132 5.91 2.99 11.05
#